data_AF-A0A2V8Q2J8-F1
#
_entry.id   AF-A0A2V8Q2J8-F1
#
_cell.length_a   1.000
_cell.length_b   1.000
_cell.length_c   1.000
_cell.angle_alpha   90.00
_cell.angle_beta   90.00
_cell.angle_gamma   90.00
#
_symmetry.space_group_name_H-M   'P 1'
#
loop_
_entity.id
_entity.type
_entity.pdbx_description
1 polymer ?
#
loop_
_entity_poly.entity_id
_entity_poly.type
_entity_poly.pdbx_seq_one_letter_code
_entity_poly.pdbx_strand_id
1 'polypeptide(L)'
;MANQLVFGLILDSLGSTELLFILVIALIFFGPRKLPQLAKSMGKGLAEFRKASDDFKRTWEREVALDSARSESTDNSILNDQNNSAYTDTSFDQAFPEPAPSEDAVARQSSYQQTPATVSEPNSAEVAQPEPLRKHDWL
;
A
#
# COMPACT_ATOMS: atom_id res chain seq x y z
N MET A 1 40.39 16.37 22.51
CA MET A 1 39.74 17.18 21.46
C MET A 1 39.53 16.38 20.18
N ALA A 2 40.56 15.72 19.63
CA ALA A 2 40.47 14.98 18.36
C ALA A 2 39.38 13.88 18.33
N ASN A 3 39.28 13.04 19.37
CA ASN A 3 38.30 11.93 19.36
C ASN A 3 36.83 12.39 19.40
N GLN A 4 36.53 13.57 19.93
CA GLN A 4 35.15 14.10 19.98
C GLN A 4 34.71 14.69 18.64
N LEU A 5 35.64 15.28 17.87
CA LEU A 5 35.37 15.71 16.50
C LEU A 5 35.22 14.52 15.55
N VAL A 6 36.02 13.46 15.75
CA VAL A 6 35.86 12.21 14.99
C VAL A 6 34.50 11.58 15.30
N PHE A 7 34.09 11.51 16.56
CA PHE A 7 32.77 11.02 16.93
C PHE A 7 31.63 11.89 16.38
N GLY A 8 31.77 13.22 16.40
CA GLY A 8 30.79 14.14 15.82
C GLY A 8 30.67 14.05 14.29
N LEU A 9 31.78 13.86 13.57
CA LEU A 9 31.78 13.61 12.12
C LEU A 9 31.18 12.25 11.76
N ILE A 10 31.40 11.22 12.59
CA ILE A 10 30.75 9.90 12.44
C ILE A 10 29.24 10.00 12.64
N LEU A 11 28.77 10.90 13.52
CA LEU A 11 27.34 11.15 13.75
C LEU A 11 26.70 11.98 12.63
N ASP A 12 27.42 12.96 12.08
CA ASP A 12 26.93 13.81 10.97
C ASP A 12 26.96 13.06 9.62
N SER A 13 27.92 12.14 9.44
CA SER A 13 27.96 11.20 8.32
C SER A 13 27.12 9.94 8.54
N LEU A 14 26.19 9.86 9.52
CA LEU A 14 25.28 8.71 9.71
C LEU A 14 24.40 8.48 8.48
N GLY A 15 25.01 7.90 7.46
CA GLY A 15 24.39 7.46 6.23
C GLY A 15 24.20 5.96 6.26
N SER A 16 23.85 5.42 5.10
CA SER A 16 23.70 3.98 4.89
C SER A 16 24.95 3.18 5.28
N THR A 17 26.14 3.78 5.18
CA THR A 17 27.43 3.11 5.42
C THR A 17 27.67 2.78 6.89
N GLU A 18 27.39 3.70 7.81
CA GLU A 18 27.59 3.53 9.25
C GLU A 18 26.59 2.53 9.81
N LEU A 19 25.33 2.61 9.36
CA LEU A 19 24.31 1.61 9.68
C LEU A 19 24.73 0.21 9.19
N LEU A 20 25.29 0.11 7.99
CA LEU A 20 25.84 -1.14 7.46
C LEU A 20 27.00 -1.65 8.32
N PHE A 21 27.90 -0.78 8.76
CA PHE A 21 29.05 -1.16 9.60
C PHE A 21 28.62 -1.73 10.96
N ILE A 22 27.67 -1.05 11.63
CA ILE A 22 27.08 -1.53 12.88
C ILE A 22 26.31 -2.84 12.65
N LEU A 23 25.57 -2.95 11.55
CA LEU A 23 24.88 -4.18 11.16
C LEU A 23 25.87 -5.34 11.00
N VAL A 24 27.02 -5.14 10.33
CA VAL A 24 28.05 -6.17 10.17
C VAL A 24 28.60 -6.63 11.52
N ILE A 25 28.91 -5.71 12.41
CA ILE A 25 29.36 -6.07 13.77
C ILE A 25 28.26 -6.86 14.49
N ALA A 26 27.01 -6.39 14.47
CA ALA A 26 25.88 -7.10 15.07
C ALA A 26 25.68 -8.50 14.43
N LEU A 27 25.86 -8.64 13.12
CA LEU A 27 25.79 -9.90 12.39
C LEU A 27 26.90 -10.87 12.80
N ILE A 28 28.08 -10.39 13.22
CA ILE A 28 29.15 -11.25 13.74
C ILE A 28 28.79 -11.76 15.14
N PHE A 29 28.29 -10.88 16.02
CA PHE A 29 27.92 -11.25 17.39
C PHE A 29 26.66 -12.13 17.45
N PHE A 30 25.60 -11.75 16.73
CA PHE A 30 24.33 -12.46 16.73
C PHE A 30 24.26 -13.55 15.65
N GLY A 31 24.94 -13.38 14.52
CA GLY A 31 24.88 -14.27 13.36
C GLY A 31 23.89 -13.78 12.28
N PRO A 32 24.24 -13.91 10.97
CA PRO A 32 23.38 -13.48 9.86
C PRO A 32 22.07 -14.23 9.73
N ARG A 33 21.98 -15.42 10.34
CA ARG A 33 20.73 -16.20 10.37
C ARG A 33 19.80 -15.78 11.51
N LYS A 34 20.34 -15.22 12.61
CA LYS A 34 19.54 -14.92 13.81
C LYS A 34 18.74 -13.63 13.69
N LEU A 35 19.33 -12.55 13.13
CA LEU A 35 18.61 -11.30 12.92
C LEU A 35 17.30 -11.46 12.10
N PRO A 36 17.30 -12.10 10.92
CA PRO A 36 16.05 -12.27 10.15
C PRO A 36 15.07 -13.23 10.84
N GLN A 37 15.56 -14.20 11.62
CA GLN A 37 14.72 -15.09 12.40
C GLN A 37 14.01 -14.35 13.54
N LEU A 38 14.73 -13.50 14.28
CA LEU A 38 14.18 -12.63 15.32
C LEU A 38 13.20 -11.61 14.74
N ALA A 39 13.55 -11.01 13.61
CA ALA A 39 12.67 -10.07 12.91
C ALA A 39 11.36 -10.76 12.45
N LYS A 40 11.42 -12.01 11.97
CA LYS A 40 10.22 -12.78 11.63
C LYS A 40 9.35 -13.07 12.84
N SER A 41 9.92 -13.48 13.97
CA SER A 41 9.13 -13.74 15.19
C SER A 41 8.55 -12.46 15.79
N MET A 42 9.33 -11.39 15.88
CA MET A 42 8.82 -10.08 16.32
C MET A 42 7.77 -9.54 15.35
N GLY A 43 7.98 -9.67 14.05
CA GLY A 43 7.06 -9.19 13.02
C GLY A 43 5.71 -9.88 13.09
N LYS A 44 5.67 -11.19 13.37
CA LYS A 44 4.42 -11.91 13.62
C LYS A 44 3.71 -11.39 14.87
N GLY A 45 4.43 -11.24 15.99
CA GLY A 45 3.85 -10.69 17.22
C GLY A 45 3.33 -9.27 17.05
N LEU A 46 4.05 -8.41 16.33
CA LEU A 46 3.61 -7.05 16.03
C LEU A 46 2.40 -7.02 15.08
N ALA A 47 2.33 -7.93 14.11
CA ALA A 47 1.19 -8.06 13.22
C ALA A 47 -0.08 -8.50 13.97
N GLU A 48 0.04 -9.49 14.87
CA GLU A 48 -1.06 -9.93 15.73
C GLU A 48 -1.48 -8.82 16.71
N PHE A 49 -0.52 -8.12 17.31
CA PHE A 49 -0.78 -6.96 18.18
C PHE A 49 -1.50 -5.84 17.41
N ARG A 50 -1.08 -5.56 16.18
CA ARG A 50 -1.72 -4.54 15.32
C ARG A 50 -3.16 -4.94 15.01
N LYS A 51 -3.40 -6.20 14.65
CA LYS A 51 -4.74 -6.71 14.38
C LYS A 51 -5.65 -6.59 15.61
N ALA A 52 -5.17 -7.03 16.78
CA ALA A 52 -5.91 -6.88 18.02
C ALA A 52 -6.22 -5.41 18.31
N SER A 53 -5.23 -4.51 18.16
CA SER A 53 -5.40 -3.06 18.35
C SER A 53 -6.45 -2.47 17.40
N ASP A 54 -6.46 -2.90 16.14
CA ASP A 54 -7.43 -2.45 15.15
C ASP A 54 -8.85 -2.96 15.49
N ASP A 55 -8.98 -4.20 15.99
CA ASP A 55 -10.27 -4.76 16.44
C ASP A 55 -10.80 -4.03 17.69
N PHE A 56 -9.93 -3.68 18.64
CA PHE A 56 -10.30 -2.83 19.79
C PHE A 56 -10.78 -1.45 19.33
N LYS A 57 -10.06 -0.81 18.40
CA LYS A 57 -10.44 0.50 17.86
C LYS A 57 -11.82 0.46 17.20
N ARG A 58 -12.10 -0.56 16.39
CA ARG A 58 -13.41 -0.75 15.73
C ARG A 58 -14.55 -0.96 16.72
N THR A 59 -14.30 -1.71 17.79
CA THR A 59 -15.30 -1.96 18.84
C THR A 59 -15.61 -0.65 19.57
N TRP A 60 -14.58 0.11 19.94
CA TRP A 60 -14.73 1.42 20.57
C TRP A 60 -15.48 2.41 19.68
N GLU A 61 -15.12 2.52 18.39
CA GLU A 61 -15.81 3.39 17.43
C GLU A 61 -17.28 2.99 17.25
N ARG A 62 -17.59 1.69 17.25
CA ARG A 62 -18.97 1.20 17.17
C ARG A 62 -19.77 1.58 18.41
N GLU A 63 -19.23 1.41 19.60
CA GLU A 63 -19.91 1.78 20.85
C GLU A 63 -20.13 3.29 20.95
N VAL A 64 -19.11 4.10 20.63
CA VAL A 64 -19.21 5.56 20.63
C VAL A 64 -20.21 6.06 19.58
N ALA A 65 -20.22 5.48 18.39
CA ALA A 65 -21.18 5.84 17.34
C ALA A 65 -22.63 5.49 17.73
N LEU A 66 -22.84 4.36 18.41
CA LEU A 66 -24.16 3.95 18.90
C LEU A 66 -24.66 4.87 20.04
N ASP A 67 -23.77 5.30 20.93
CA ASP A 67 -24.12 6.22 22.02
C ASP A 67 -24.44 7.64 21.50
N SER A 68 -23.72 8.08 20.46
CA SER A 68 -23.97 9.34 19.76
C SER A 68 -25.30 9.33 19.01
N ALA A 69 -25.61 8.27 18.27
CA ALA A 69 -26.88 8.13 17.54
C ALA A 69 -28.11 8.04 18.48
N ARG A 70 -27.94 7.45 19.68
CA ARG A 70 -28.98 7.40 20.70
C ARG A 70 -29.21 8.76 21.37
N SER A 71 -28.17 9.56 21.53
CA SER A 71 -28.25 10.91 22.10
C SER A 71 -28.91 11.91 21.14
N GLU A 72 -28.70 11.81 19.83
CA GLU A 72 -29.36 12.70 18.85
C GLU A 72 -30.85 12.41 18.62
N SER A 73 -31.26 11.14 18.79
CA SER A 73 -32.66 10.72 18.56
C SER A 73 -33.63 11.18 19.65
N THR A 74 -33.14 11.64 20.81
CA THR A 74 -33.99 12.07 21.93
C THR A 74 -34.27 13.59 21.92
N ASP A 75 -33.51 14.38 21.15
CA ASP A 75 -33.63 15.85 21.14
C ASP A 75 -34.36 16.39 19.88
N ASN A 76 -34.28 15.68 18.75
CA ASN A 76 -34.84 16.17 17.47
C ASN A 76 -36.33 15.85 17.22
N SER A 77 -36.99 15.03 18.06
CA SER A 77 -38.42 14.73 17.89
C SER A 77 -39.34 15.87 18.38
N ILE A 78 -38.80 16.97 18.94
CA ILE A 78 -39.59 18.13 19.38
C ILE A 78 -39.60 19.28 18.35
N LEU A 79 -38.79 19.22 17.28
CA LEU A 79 -38.61 20.37 16.36
C LEU A 79 -39.09 20.18 14.90
N ASN A 80 -39.56 18.99 14.48
CA ASN A 80 -39.83 18.71 13.06
C ASN A 80 -41.29 18.34 12.73
N ASP A 81 -42.26 19.15 13.19
CA ASP A 81 -43.71 18.99 12.87
C ASP A 81 -44.31 20.21 12.13
N GLN A 82 -43.51 21.07 11.45
CA GLN A 82 -44.05 22.30 10.84
C GLN A 82 -43.60 22.64 9.41
N ASN A 83 -42.91 21.76 8.67
CA ASN A 83 -42.46 22.08 7.31
C ASN A 83 -43.00 21.14 6.24
N ASN A 84 -44.33 20.96 6.18
CA ASN A 84 -44.96 20.48 4.95
C ASN A 84 -46.42 20.94 4.85
N SER A 85 -46.65 22.24 4.61
CA SER A 85 -47.90 22.75 4.01
C SER A 85 -47.74 24.22 3.65
N ALA A 86 -47.34 24.50 2.42
CA ALA A 86 -47.73 25.73 1.71
C ALA A 86 -47.43 25.58 0.22
N TYR A 87 -48.48 25.29 -0.55
CA TYR A 87 -48.50 25.37 -2.01
C TYR A 87 -48.49 26.84 -2.47
N THR A 88 -48.38 27.02 -3.80
CA THR A 88 -48.51 28.24 -4.65
C THR A 88 -47.17 28.94 -4.94
N ASP A 89 -46.86 29.42 -6.14
CA ASP A 89 -47.69 29.78 -7.30
C ASP A 89 -46.85 29.78 -8.59
N THR A 90 -47.55 29.51 -9.69
CA THR A 90 -47.34 29.80 -11.11
C THR A 90 -46.21 30.77 -11.51
N SER A 91 -45.36 30.33 -12.44
CA SER A 91 -44.93 31.13 -13.60
C SER A 91 -44.43 30.22 -14.71
N PHE A 92 -45.19 30.21 -15.79
CA PHE A 92 -44.90 29.63 -17.09
C PHE A 92 -43.84 30.51 -17.76
N ASP A 93 -42.69 29.95 -18.12
CA ASP A 93 -41.89 30.54 -19.19
C ASP A 93 -41.31 29.46 -20.09
N GLN A 94 -41.42 29.75 -21.37
CA GLN A 94 -41.40 28.86 -22.50
C GLN A 94 -40.01 28.89 -23.16
N ALA A 95 -39.74 27.89 -24.01
CA ALA A 95 -38.56 27.72 -24.88
C ALA A 95 -37.35 27.06 -24.21
N PHE A 96 -36.77 25.97 -24.73
CA PHE A 96 -36.37 25.79 -26.12
C PHE A 96 -36.52 24.34 -26.66
N PRO A 97 -36.69 24.20 -27.98
CA PRO A 97 -36.97 22.94 -28.66
C PRO A 97 -35.74 22.06 -28.97
N GLU A 98 -36.02 20.75 -28.97
CA GLU A 98 -35.53 19.66 -29.84
C GLU A 98 -34.01 19.42 -30.07
N PRO A 99 -33.44 18.31 -29.56
CA PRO A 99 -32.15 17.82 -30.02
C PRO A 99 -32.31 16.96 -31.28
N ALA A 100 -31.92 17.51 -32.43
CA ALA A 100 -31.77 16.77 -33.69
C ALA A 100 -30.26 16.59 -34.05
N PRO A 101 -29.91 15.57 -34.87
CA PRO A 101 -28.78 14.67 -34.64
C PRO A 101 -27.52 14.94 -35.48
N SER A 102 -26.45 14.21 -35.10
CA SER A 102 -25.32 13.72 -35.91
C SER A 102 -24.44 14.72 -36.67
N GLU A 103 -23.18 14.83 -36.24
CA GLU A 103 -22.05 14.95 -37.16
C GLU A 103 -20.91 14.02 -36.73
N ASP A 104 -20.60 13.11 -37.64
CA ASP A 104 -19.60 12.08 -37.56
C ASP A 104 -18.16 12.63 -37.43
N ALA A 105 -17.28 11.70 -37.06
CA ALA A 105 -15.99 11.50 -37.71
C ALA A 105 -14.72 12.21 -37.18
N VAL A 106 -13.86 11.35 -36.59
CA VAL A 106 -12.47 11.11 -37.01
C VAL A 106 -11.40 12.13 -36.56
N ALA A 107 -10.57 11.71 -35.59
CA ALA A 107 -9.09 11.74 -35.66
C ALA A 107 -8.48 11.13 -34.37
N ARG A 108 -8.03 9.87 -34.41
CA ARG A 108 -6.61 9.45 -34.47
C ARG A 108 -5.76 9.75 -33.22
N GLN A 109 -5.45 8.69 -32.46
CA GLN A 109 -4.05 8.38 -32.12
C GLN A 109 -3.92 6.91 -31.64
N SER A 110 -3.67 6.03 -32.61
CA SER A 110 -3.03 4.73 -32.40
C SER A 110 -1.52 4.94 -32.54
N SER A 111 -0.70 4.44 -31.60
CA SER A 111 0.59 3.80 -31.91
C SER A 111 1.34 3.37 -30.64
N TYR A 112 1.30 2.07 -30.36
CA TYR A 112 2.38 1.37 -29.66
C TYR A 112 3.60 1.37 -30.60
N GLN A 113 4.64 2.14 -30.29
CA GLN A 113 5.93 1.99 -30.96
C GLN A 113 6.81 1.02 -30.17
N GLN A 114 6.85 -0.19 -30.71
CA GLN A 114 7.91 -1.17 -30.57
C GLN A 114 9.09 -0.72 -31.44
N THR A 115 10.32 -0.72 -30.90
CA THR A 115 11.53 -0.67 -31.72
C THR A 115 12.15 -2.06 -31.86
N PRO A 116 12.74 -2.38 -33.03
CA PRO A 116 13.12 -3.73 -33.41
C PRO A 116 14.62 -4.03 -33.22
N ALA A 117 14.87 -5.27 -32.79
CA ALA A 117 15.93 -6.22 -33.17
C ALA A 117 17.33 -5.74 -33.59
N THR A 118 18.35 -6.41 -33.04
CA THR A 118 19.39 -7.06 -33.86
C THR A 118 19.93 -8.30 -33.14
N VAL A 119 19.64 -9.45 -33.73
CA VAL A 119 20.20 -10.78 -33.47
C VAL A 119 21.53 -10.89 -34.22
N SER A 120 22.58 -11.45 -33.60
CA SER A 120 23.59 -12.31 -34.23
C SER A 120 24.51 -12.94 -33.17
N GLU A 121 24.38 -14.26 -33.06
CA GLU A 121 25.14 -15.29 -32.34
C GLU A 121 26.64 -15.35 -32.75
N PRO A 122 27.54 -16.04 -32.02
CA PRO A 122 27.57 -17.51 -32.06
C PRO A 122 27.92 -18.25 -30.76
N ASN A 123 27.24 -19.38 -30.63
CA ASN A 123 27.55 -20.58 -29.87
C ASN A 123 29.00 -21.08 -30.08
N SER A 124 29.76 -21.28 -29.00
CA SER A 124 30.80 -22.30 -28.87
C SER A 124 31.31 -22.40 -27.42
N ALA A 125 31.40 -23.63 -26.92
CA ALA A 125 31.89 -24.08 -25.61
C ALA A 125 30.93 -23.77 -24.44
N GLU A 126 30.57 -24.69 -23.55
CA GLU A 126 31.25 -25.90 -23.11
C GLU A 126 30.21 -26.78 -22.39
N VAL A 127 30.32 -28.07 -22.69
CA VAL A 127 29.65 -29.23 -22.12
C VAL A 127 29.72 -29.29 -20.59
N ALA A 128 28.60 -29.49 -19.89
CA ALA A 128 28.55 -30.30 -18.66
C ALA A 128 27.12 -30.78 -18.38
N GLN A 129 27.00 -32.07 -18.09
CA GLN A 129 25.79 -32.90 -18.26
C GLN A 129 24.77 -32.75 -17.11
N PRO A 130 23.48 -33.09 -17.33
CA PRO A 130 22.57 -33.35 -16.22
C PRO A 130 22.95 -34.70 -15.57
N GLU A 131 23.40 -34.66 -14.32
CA GLU A 131 23.72 -35.86 -13.55
C GLU A 131 22.47 -36.79 -13.47
N PRO A 132 22.60 -38.08 -13.81
CA PRO A 132 21.45 -38.97 -13.90
C PRO A 132 20.88 -39.33 -12.53
N LEU A 133 19.55 -39.29 -12.44
CA LEU A 133 18.72 -39.84 -11.35
C LEU A 133 19.19 -41.23 -10.91
N ARG A 134 20.01 -41.28 -9.85
CA ARG A 134 20.33 -42.52 -9.15
C ARG A 134 19.15 -42.95 -8.27
N LYS A 135 18.18 -43.60 -8.90
CA LYS A 135 17.37 -44.63 -8.22
C LYS A 135 18.30 -45.80 -7.95
N HIS A 136 18.55 -46.16 -6.70
CA HIS A 136 18.92 -47.52 -6.27
C HIS A 136 18.94 -47.57 -4.74
N ASP A 137 18.10 -48.47 -4.22
CA ASP A 137 18.35 -49.36 -3.08
C ASP A 137 18.32 -48.79 -1.66
N TRP A 138 17.18 -49.01 -0.99
CA TRP A 138 17.00 -49.67 0.32
C TRP A 138 15.52 -49.46 0.72
N LEU A 139 14.61 -50.43 0.91
CA LEU A 139 14.64 -51.77 1.52
C LEU A 139 15.42 -51.83 2.83
#